data_AF-A0A971LXM4-F1
#
_entry.id   AF-A0A971LXM4-F1
#
_cell.length_a   1.000
_cell.length_b   1.000
_cell.length_c   1.000
_cell.angle_alpha   90.00
_cell.angle_beta   90.00
_cell.angle_gamma   90.00
#
_symmetry.space_group_name_H-M   'P 1'
#
loop_
_entity.id
_entity.type
_entity.pdbx_description
1 polymer ?
#
loop_
_entity_poly.entity_id
_entity_poly.type
_entity_poly.pdbx_seq_one_letter_code
_entity_poly.pdbx_strand_id
1 'polypeptide(L)' 'MYKIAYCLLFIAVILKSLGLYYLAGKKDKPFPERKRFYLKLNWSGNGLLIIGVVILAIKWFL' A
#
# COMPACT_ATOMS: atom_id res chain seq x y z
N MET A 1 -14.12 -5.07 13.95
CA MET A 1 -14.11 -4.29 12.69
C MET A 1 -12.98 -3.26 12.66
N TYR A 2 -12.82 -2.40 13.67
CA TYR A 2 -11.69 -1.45 13.74
C TYR A 2 -10.31 -2.10 13.61
N LYS A 3 -10.05 -3.20 14.32
CA LYS A 3 -8.78 -3.96 14.23
C LYS A 3 -8.46 -4.41 12.80
N ILE A 4 -9.47 -4.81 12.03
CA ILE A 4 -9.30 -5.25 10.64
C ILE A 4 -8.93 -4.05 9.75
N ALA A 5 -9.64 -2.93 9.90
CA ALA A 5 -9.35 -1.73 9.13
C ALA A 5 -7.94 -1.18 9.41
N TYR A 6 -7.52 -1.11 10.67
CA TYR A 6 -6.16 -0.70 11.02
C TYR A 6 -5.11 -1.68 10.50
N CYS A 7 -5.39 -2.98 10.48
CA CYS A 7 -4.50 -3.98 9.87
C CYS A 7 -4.35 -3.74 8.36
N LEU A 8 -5.45 -3.49 7.64
CA LEU A 8 -5.43 -3.17 6.21
C LEU A 8 -4.61 -1.89 5.92
N LEU A 9 -4.80 -0.85 6.72
CA LEU A 9 -4.03 0.40 6.61
C LEU A 9 -2.54 0.16 6.87
N PHE A 10 -2.20 -0.63 7.88
CA PHE A 10 -0.81 -0.94 8.21
C PHE A 10 -0.12 -1.74 7.09
N ILE A 11 -0.78 -2.78 6.57
CA ILE A 11 -0.26 -3.56 5.44
C ILE A 11 -0.11 -2.67 4.19
N ALA A 12 -1.07 -1.76 3.94
CA ALA A 12 -0.98 -0.82 2.83
C ALA A 12 0.27 0.07 2.92
N VAL A 13 0.59 0.58 4.12
CA VAL A 13 1.78 1.40 4.37
C VAL A 13 3.06 0.59 4.15
N ILE A 14 3.10 -0.67 4.60
CA ILE A 14 4.25 -1.57 4.38
C ILE A 14 4.47 -1.79 2.88
N LEU A 15 3.42 -2.13 2.11
CA LEU A 15 3.54 -2.38 0.67
C LEU A 15 4.05 -1.15 -0.08
N LYS A 16 3.57 0.05 0.26
CA LYS A 16 4.06 1.31 -0.32
C LYS A 16 5.54 1.56 0.02
N SER A 17 5.91 1.32 1.28
CA SER A 17 7.29 1.48 1.74
C SER A 17 8.24 0.52 1.03
N LEU A 18 7.83 -0.75 0.85
CA LEU A 18 8.59 -1.74 0.08
C LEU A 18 8.71 -1.35 -1.40
N GLY A 19 7.63 -0.84 -2.00
CA GLY A 19 7.66 -0.34 -3.37
C GLY A 19 8.64 0.82 -3.54
N LEU A 20 8.60 1.79 -2.64
CA LEU A 20 9.51 2.95 -2.64
C LEU A 20 10.95 2.52 -2.40
N TYR A 21 11.19 1.62 -1.45
CA TYR A 21 12.50 1.05 -1.18
C TYR A 21 13.07 0.34 -2.43
N TYR A 22 12.25 -0.44 -3.14
CA TYR A 22 12.68 -1.09 -4.37
C TYR A 22 12.95 -0.08 -5.50
N LEU A 23 12.14 0.99 -5.60
CA LEU A 23 12.33 2.04 -6.60
C LEU A 23 13.62 2.83 -6.37
N ALA A 24 13.89 3.22 -5.12
CA ALA A 24 15.00 4.10 -4.76
C ALA A 24 16.30 3.36 -4.40
N GLY A 25 16.20 2.23 -3.71
CA GLY A 25 17.33 1.49 -3.13
C GLY A 25 18.00 0.50 -4.07
N LYS A 26 17.25 -0.15 -4.97
CA LYS A 26 17.77 -1.17 -5.90
C LYS A 26 18.36 -0.57 -7.20
N LYS A 27 19.36 0.31 -7.07
CA LYS A 27 20.00 0.99 -8.22
C LYS A 27 20.71 0.03 -9.20
N ASP A 28 20.96 -1.21 -8.77
CA ASP A 28 21.47 -2.33 -9.58
C ASP A 28 20.55 -2.73 -10.74
N LYS A 29 19.24 -2.43 -10.66
CA LYS A 29 18.27 -2.82 -11.70
C LYS A 29 17.86 -1.67 -12.61
N PRO A 30 17.49 -1.96 -13.89
CA PRO A 30 16.94 -0.97 -14.80
C PRO A 30 15.75 -0.23 -14.17
N PHE A 31 15.69 1.08 -14.38
CA PHE A 31 14.59 1.91 -13.87
C PHE A 31 13.19 1.44 -14.30
N PRO A 32 12.96 0.98 -15.55
CA PRO A 32 11.64 0.49 -15.97
C PRO A 32 11.13 -0.70 -15.14
N GLU A 33 12.02 -1.63 -14.77
CA GLU A 33 11.66 -2.79 -13.94
C GLU A 33 11.31 -2.38 -12.52
N ARG A 34 12.12 -1.48 -11.94
CA ARG A 34 11.85 -0.90 -10.64
C ARG A 34 10.52 -0.16 -10.60
N LYS A 35 10.23 0.63 -11.64
CA LYS A 35 8.96 1.35 -11.77
C LYS A 35 7.78 0.40 -11.88
N ARG A 36 7.87 -0.68 -12.67
CA ARG A 36 6.79 -1.69 -12.77
C ARG A 36 6.52 -2.36 -11.43
N PHE A 37 7.56 -2.77 -10.71
CA PHE A 37 7.42 -3.38 -9.38
C PHE A 37 6.82 -2.40 -8.36
N TYR A 38 7.30 -1.17 -8.33
CA TYR A 38 6.73 -0.08 -7.53
C TYR A 38 5.25 0.11 -7.82
N LEU A 39 4.87 0.23 -9.11
CA LEU A 39 3.48 0.44 -9.50
C LEU A 39 2.58 -0.72 -9.05
N LYS A 40 3.05 -1.97 -9.18
CA LYS A 40 2.32 -3.16 -8.72
C LYS A 40 2.04 -3.09 -7.21
N LEU A 41 3.07 -2.82 -6.41
CA LEU A 41 2.92 -2.71 -4.95
C LEU A 41 2.09 -1.49 -4.54
N ASN A 42 2.26 -0.34 -5.21
CA ASN A 42 1.52 0.88 -4.92
C ASN A 42 0.03 0.75 -5.24
N TRP A 43 -0.33 0.03 -6.31
CA TRP A 43 -1.71 -0.29 -6.64
C TRP A 43 -2.35 -1.18 -5.57
N SER A 44 -1.69 -2.28 -5.19
CA SER A 44 -2.17 -3.16 -4.11
C SER A 44 -2.29 -2.42 -2.77
N GLY A 45 -1.29 -1.61 -2.43
CA GLY A 45 -1.31 -0.78 -1.22
C GLY A 45 -2.45 0.23 -1.23
N ASN A 46 -2.71 0.91 -2.35
CA ASN A 46 -3.86 1.82 -2.48
C ASN A 46 -5.20 1.09 -2.32
N GLY A 47 -5.35 -0.11 -2.89
CA GLY A 47 -6.56 -0.90 -2.72
C GLY A 47 -6.85 -1.22 -1.24
N LEU A 48 -5.83 -1.69 -0.51
CA LEU A 48 -5.95 -1.95 0.93
C LEU A 48 -6.25 -0.68 1.74
N LEU A 49 -5.64 0.46 1.36
CA LEU A 49 -5.88 1.76 1.99
C LEU A 49 -7.34 2.20 1.83
N ILE A 50 -7.87 2.14 0.60
CA ILE A 50 -9.25 2.52 0.30
C ILE A 50 -10.21 1.62 1.10
N ILE A 51 -10.02 0.31 1.08
CA ILE A 51 -10.88 -0.62 1.82
C ILE A 51 -10.81 -0.32 3.33
N GLY A 52 -9.62 -0.11 3.87
CA GLY A 52 -9.43 0.25 5.28
C GLY A 52 -10.15 1.55 5.66
N VAL A 53 -10.01 2.60 4.85
CA VAL A 53 -10.67 3.89 5.06
C VAL A 53 -12.19 3.76 4.94
N VAL A 54 -12.71 3.02 3.96
CA VAL A 54 -14.16 2.80 3.77
C VAL A 54 -14.75 2.06 4.98
N ILE A 55 -14.08 1.03 5.49
CA ILE A 55 -14.54 0.32 6.70
C ILE A 55 -14.58 1.26 7.91
N LEU A 56 -13.57 2.12 8.09
CA LEU A 56 -13.55 3.11 9.18
C LEU A 56 -14.66 4.14 9.01
N ALA A 57 -14.87 4.65 7.79
CA ALA A 57 -15.91 5.62 7.49
C ALA A 57 -17.31 5.02 7.78
N ILE A 58 -17.62 3.84 7.26
CA ILE A 58 -18.88 3.14 7.52
C ILE A 58 -19.10 2.96 9.02
N LYS A 59 -18.04 2.63 9.77
CA LYS A 59 -18.11 2.46 11.22
C LYS A 59 -18.23 3.76 12.02
N TRP A 60 -17.87 4.89 11.43
CA TRP A 60 -18.04 6.21 12.05
C TRP A 60 -19.46 6.74 11.86
N PHE A 61 -20.10 6.41 10.74
CA PHE A 61 -21.48 6.83 10.43
C PHE A 61 -22.58 5.90 11.00
N LEU A 62 -22.23 4.66 11.39
CA LEU A 62 -23.10 3.68 12.05
C LEU A 62 -22.82 3.60 13.55
#